data_AF-A0A0Q8LNR7-F1
#
_entry.id   AF-A0A0Q8LNR7-F1
#
_cell.length_a   1.000
_cell.length_b   1.000
_cell.length_c   1.000
_cell.angle_alpha   90.00
_cell.angle_beta   90.00
_cell.angle_gamma   90.00
#
_symmetry.space_group_name_H-M   'P 1'
#
loop_
_entity.id
_entity.type
_entity.pdbx_description
1 polymer ?
#
loop_
_entity_poly.entity_id
_entity_poly.type
_entity_poly.pdbx_seq_one_letter_code
_entity_poly.pdbx_strand_id
1 'polypeptide(L)'
;MVAILATVFAALAALLHVYIFVMESVQWSQPRIWKRFGLRDQTAADITKPMAYNQGFYNLFLAIGTAIGLVLFLAGGEDSALRAAGLALVLFSLGSMVAAALVLLTTGAKYVRAAAIQGTLPLIGFVLFLFA
;
A
#
# COMPACT_ATOMS: atom_id res chain seq x y z
N MET A 1 -17.25 15.47 6.95
CA MET A 1 -17.40 14.65 5.72
C MET A 1 -16.05 14.25 5.14
N VAL A 2 -15.11 15.19 4.95
CA VAL A 2 -13.76 14.93 4.40
C VAL A 2 -13.00 13.88 5.20
N ALA A 3 -12.94 14.00 6.54
CA ALA A 3 -12.25 13.03 7.40
C ALA A 3 -12.78 11.59 7.29
N ILE A 4 -14.10 11.42 7.08
CA ILE A 4 -14.71 10.10 6.89
C ILE A 4 -14.22 9.49 5.57
N LEU A 5 -14.29 10.26 4.48
CA LEU A 5 -13.79 9.81 3.18
C LEU A 5 -12.28 9.51 3.22
N ALA A 6 -11.49 10.37 3.85
CA ALA A 6 -10.05 10.18 4.03
C ALA A 6 -9.74 8.83 4.70
N THR A 7 -10.43 8.56 5.82
CA THR A 7 -10.30 7.31 6.58
C THR A 7 -10.70 6.09 5.74
N VAL A 8 -11.80 6.18 4.98
CA VAL A 8 -12.28 5.10 4.11
C VAL A 8 -11.25 4.78 3.02
N PHE A 9 -10.74 5.79 2.30
CA PHE A 9 -9.75 5.56 1.24
C PHE A 9 -8.42 5.03 1.78
N ALA A 10 -7.96 5.52 2.93
CA ALA A 10 -6.77 4.99 3.60
C ALA A 10 -6.95 3.54 4.05
N ALA A 11 -8.11 3.18 4.61
CA ALA A 11 -8.40 1.81 4.99
C ALA A 11 -8.44 0.87 3.77
N LEU A 12 -9.07 1.31 2.67
CA LEU A 12 -9.07 0.55 1.41
C LEU A 12 -7.65 0.41 0.83
N ALA A 13 -6.82 1.45 0.92
CA ALA A 13 -5.41 1.37 0.51
C ALA A 13 -4.64 0.35 1.34
N ALA A 14 -4.80 0.36 2.67
CA ALA A 14 -4.17 -0.62 3.56
C ALA A 14 -4.61 -2.06 3.22
N LEU A 15 -5.92 -2.29 3.02
CA LEU A 15 -6.45 -3.61 2.63
C LEU A 15 -5.90 -4.08 1.29
N LEU A 16 -5.78 -3.19 0.30
CA LEU A 16 -5.15 -3.51 -0.98
C LEU A 16 -3.69 -3.94 -0.80
N HIS A 17 -2.93 -3.27 0.06
CA HIS A 17 -1.53 -3.60 0.29
C HIS A 17 -1.36 -4.89 1.11
N VAL A 18 -2.30 -5.22 2.00
CA VAL A 18 -2.38 -6.56 2.61
C VAL A 18 -2.65 -7.62 1.53
N TYR A 19 -3.54 -7.35 0.57
CA TYR A 19 -3.79 -8.26 -0.54
C TYR A 19 -2.53 -8.48 -1.40
N ILE A 20 -1.77 -7.42 -1.68
CA ILE A 20 -0.48 -7.49 -2.39
C ILE A 20 0.52 -8.33 -1.59
N PHE A 21 0.66 -8.09 -0.29
CA PHE A 21 1.47 -8.91 0.62
C PHE A 21 1.12 -10.40 0.52
N VAL A 22 -0.16 -10.76 0.56
CA VAL A 22 -0.59 -12.16 0.48
C VAL A 22 -0.17 -12.77 -0.87
N MET A 23 -0.29 -12.03 -1.97
CA MET A 23 0.18 -12.49 -3.27
C MET A 23 1.70 -12.70 -3.28
N GLU A 24 2.47 -11.74 -2.80
CA GLU A 24 3.94 -11.71 -2.92
C GLU A 24 4.67 -12.62 -1.91
N SER A 25 4.16 -12.74 -0.68
CA SER A 25 4.83 -13.49 0.39
C SER A 25 4.25 -14.88 0.63
N VAL A 26 2.94 -15.08 0.41
CA VAL A 26 2.27 -16.35 0.72
C VAL A 26 1.96 -17.15 -0.54
N GLN A 27 1.45 -16.49 -1.58
CA GLN A 27 0.91 -17.17 -2.76
C GLN A 27 1.87 -17.15 -3.97
N TRP A 28 3.08 -16.62 -3.83
CA TRP A 28 4.00 -16.36 -4.94
C TRP A 28 4.24 -17.56 -5.86
N SER A 29 4.46 -18.75 -5.27
CA SER A 29 4.71 -19.99 -6.03
C SER A 29 3.50 -20.48 -6.83
N GLN A 30 2.32 -19.86 -6.73
CA GLN A 30 1.14 -20.26 -7.49
C GLN A 30 1.19 -19.70 -8.92
N PRO A 31 0.97 -20.51 -9.97
CA PRO A 31 1.01 -20.07 -11.36
C PRO A 31 0.14 -18.87 -11.71
N ARG A 32 -1.04 -18.76 -11.09
CA ARG A 32 -1.94 -17.63 -11.28
C ARG A 32 -1.38 -16.30 -10.74
N ILE A 33 -0.47 -16.35 -9.79
CA ILE A 33 0.12 -15.17 -9.14
C ILE A 33 1.34 -14.72 -9.94
N TRP A 34 2.38 -15.55 -10.07
CA TRP A 34 3.60 -15.12 -10.76
C TRP A 34 3.37 -14.74 -12.24
N LYS A 35 2.33 -15.26 -12.91
CA LYS A 35 1.91 -14.80 -14.24
C LYS A 35 1.45 -13.34 -14.26
N ARG A 36 0.81 -12.85 -13.17
CA ARG A 36 0.42 -11.43 -13.04
C ARG A 36 1.63 -10.51 -12.92
N PHE A 37 2.73 -11.03 -12.38
CA PHE A 37 4.01 -10.33 -12.27
C PHE A 37 4.89 -10.51 -13.54
N GLY A 38 4.36 -11.15 -14.58
CA GLY A 38 5.02 -11.29 -15.87
C GLY A 38 6.14 -12.32 -15.91
N LEU A 39 6.19 -13.25 -14.95
CA LEU A 39 7.12 -14.36 -14.99
C LEU A 39 6.65 -15.43 -15.98
N ARG A 40 7.62 -16.10 -16.61
CA ARG A 40 7.37 -17.06 -17.71
C ARG A 40 7.05 -18.46 -17.20
N ASP A 41 7.77 -18.91 -16.17
CA ASP A 41 7.76 -20.28 -15.68
C ASP A 41 7.99 -20.36 -14.16
N GLN A 42 7.81 -21.56 -13.62
CA GLN A 42 7.97 -21.84 -12.19
C GLN A 42 9.42 -21.61 -11.73
N THR A 43 10.42 -21.93 -12.56
CA THR A 43 11.84 -21.73 -12.22
C THR A 43 12.14 -20.25 -11.95
N ALA A 44 11.67 -19.34 -12.80
CA ALA A 44 11.80 -17.91 -12.57
C ALA A 44 11.08 -17.45 -11.29
N ALA A 45 9.91 -18.02 -10.99
CA ALA A 45 9.18 -17.72 -9.76
C ALA A 45 9.94 -18.18 -8.50
N ASP A 46 10.53 -19.38 -8.54
CA ASP A 46 11.28 -19.92 -7.40
C ASP A 46 12.58 -19.14 -7.15
N ILE A 47 13.27 -18.71 -8.20
CA ILE A 47 14.48 -17.86 -8.09
C ILE A 47 14.14 -16.50 -7.46
N THR A 48 13.00 -15.91 -7.83
CA THR A 48 12.59 -14.57 -7.35
C THR A 48 11.79 -14.61 -6.05
N LYS A 49 11.43 -15.79 -5.54
CA LYS A 49 10.60 -15.97 -4.34
C LYS A 49 11.13 -15.22 -3.11
N PRO A 50 12.43 -15.22 -2.78
CA PRO A 50 12.92 -14.46 -1.63
C PRO A 50 12.76 -12.94 -1.80
N MET A 51 12.93 -12.43 -3.03
CA MET A 51 12.72 -11.02 -3.34
C MET A 51 11.25 -10.62 -3.20
N ALA A 52 10.35 -11.42 -3.78
CA ALA A 52 8.90 -11.20 -3.67
C ALA A 52 8.43 -11.28 -2.21
N TYR A 53 8.95 -12.26 -1.45
CA TYR A 53 8.66 -12.38 -0.03
C TYR A 53 8.99 -11.09 0.74
N ASN A 54 10.18 -10.52 0.51
CA ASN A 54 10.59 -9.28 1.16
C ASN A 54 9.75 -8.08 0.70
N GLN A 55 9.43 -7.97 -0.60
CA GLN A 55 8.55 -6.92 -1.13
C GLN A 55 7.15 -6.96 -0.49
N GLY A 56 6.58 -8.16 -0.33
CA GLY A 56 5.30 -8.29 0.34
C GLY A 56 5.34 -7.80 1.79
N PHE A 57 6.42 -8.03 2.52
CA PHE A 57 6.54 -7.52 3.90
C PHE A 57 6.66 -5.99 3.96
N TYR A 58 7.32 -5.35 3.01
CA TYR A 58 7.27 -3.88 2.90
C TYR A 58 5.82 -3.39 2.71
N ASN A 59 5.06 -4.03 1.82
CA ASN A 59 3.63 -3.72 1.62
C ASN A 59 2.81 -3.92 2.90
N LEU A 60 3.07 -5.02 3.65
CA LEU A 60 2.42 -5.28 4.92
C LEU A 60 2.73 -4.20 5.96
N PHE A 61 3.98 -3.77 6.09
CA PHE A 61 4.36 -2.76 7.08
C PHE A 61 3.77 -1.38 6.75
N LEU A 62 3.65 -1.02 5.47
CA LEU A 62 2.92 0.19 5.06
C LEU A 62 1.42 0.09 5.40
N ALA A 63 0.81 -1.08 5.21
CA ALA A 63 -0.57 -1.31 5.61
C ALA A 63 -0.76 -1.22 7.13
N ILE A 64 0.17 -1.79 7.92
CA ILE A 64 0.16 -1.70 9.39
C ILE A 64 0.34 -0.25 9.85
N GLY A 65 1.30 0.48 9.28
CA GLY A 65 1.51 1.90 9.58
C GLY A 65 0.27 2.74 9.29
N THR A 66 -0.41 2.47 8.18
CA THR A 66 -1.69 3.10 7.84
C THR A 66 -2.77 2.74 8.87
N ALA A 67 -2.93 1.45 9.20
CA ALA A 67 -3.97 0.99 10.13
C ALA A 67 -3.78 1.55 11.55
N ILE A 68 -2.56 1.51 12.08
CA ILE A 68 -2.22 2.10 13.38
C ILE A 68 -2.45 3.62 13.32
N GLY A 69 -1.99 4.28 12.26
CA GLY A 69 -2.19 5.71 12.09
C GLY A 69 -3.68 6.10 12.11
N LEU A 70 -4.55 5.33 11.45
CA LEU A 70 -6.00 5.54 11.48
C LEU A 70 -6.59 5.35 12.89
N VAL A 71 -6.16 4.31 13.62
CA VAL A 71 -6.60 4.10 15.01
C VAL A 71 -6.23 5.29 15.89
N LEU A 72 -4.99 5.77 15.82
CA LEU A 72 -4.53 6.92 16.60
C LEU A 72 -5.25 8.22 16.20
N PHE A 73 -5.47 8.43 14.91
CA PHE A 73 -6.20 9.59 14.39
C PHE A 73 -7.65 9.64 14.90
N LEU A 74 -8.34 8.50 14.91
CA LEU A 74 -9.73 8.40 15.34
C LEU A 74 -9.89 8.41 16.86
N ALA A 75 -8.92 7.88 17.60
CA ALA A 75 -8.93 7.88 19.07
C ALA A 75 -8.50 9.22 19.69
N GLY A 76 -7.70 10.01 18.97
CA GLY A 76 -7.22 11.31 19.43
C GLY A 76 -8.26 12.43 19.27
N GLY A 77 -8.46 13.19 20.33
CA GLY A 77 -9.24 14.43 20.29
C GLY A 77 -8.58 15.51 19.40
N GLU A 78 -9.35 16.54 19.07
CA GLU A 78 -8.83 17.73 18.38
C GLU A 78 -7.62 18.31 19.15
N ASP A 79 -6.59 18.72 18.42
CA ASP A 79 -5.32 19.24 18.94
C ASP A 79 -4.51 18.30 19.86
N SER A 80 -4.83 17.01 19.90
CA SER A 80 -4.05 16.04 20.66
C SER A 80 -2.78 15.57 19.93
N ALA A 81 -1.71 15.35 20.69
CA ALA A 81 -0.48 14.72 20.18
C ALA A 81 -0.74 13.33 19.58
N LEU A 82 -1.75 12.61 20.09
CA LEU A 82 -2.19 11.32 19.59
C LEU A 82 -2.74 11.42 18.17
N ARG A 83 -3.61 12.41 17.92
CA ARG A 83 -4.18 12.67 16.59
C ARG A 83 -3.09 13.08 15.60
N ALA A 84 -2.15 13.93 16.02
CA ALA A 84 -1.01 14.34 15.21
C ALA A 84 -0.09 13.15 14.84
N ALA A 85 0.19 12.26 15.79
CA ALA A 85 0.95 11.03 15.51
C ALA A 85 0.22 10.11 14.52
N GLY A 86 -1.11 10.00 14.64
CA GLY A 86 -1.95 9.26 13.69
C GLY A 86 -1.85 9.82 12.27
N LEU A 87 -2.02 11.15 12.12
CA LEU A 87 -1.87 11.84 10.83
C LEU A 87 -0.50 11.61 10.21
N ALA A 88 0.57 11.77 10.99
CA ALA A 88 1.93 11.58 10.51
C ALA A 88 2.16 10.16 9.96
N LEU A 89 1.68 9.14 10.67
CA LEU A 89 1.79 7.74 10.24
C LEU A 89 0.98 7.45 8.99
N VAL A 90 -0.26 7.94 8.89
CA VAL A 90 -1.11 7.73 7.71
C VAL A 90 -0.48 8.43 6.50
N LEU A 91 -0.12 9.70 6.62
CA LEU A 91 0.46 10.46 5.50
C LEU A 91 1.79 9.85 5.04
N PHE A 92 2.67 9.46 5.97
CA PHE A 92 3.92 8.80 5.61
C PHE A 92 3.69 7.48 4.88
N SER A 93 2.76 6.65 5.38
CA SER A 93 2.48 5.34 4.79
C SER A 93 1.83 5.47 3.41
N LEU A 94 0.77 6.27 3.28
CA LEU A 94 0.10 6.50 1.99
C LEU A 94 1.03 7.20 1.00
N GLY A 95 1.79 8.20 1.45
CA GLY A 95 2.78 8.89 0.63
C GLY A 95 3.85 7.95 0.10
N SER A 96 4.31 7.01 0.91
CA SER A 96 5.26 5.97 0.48
C SER A 96 4.66 5.04 -0.58
N MET A 97 3.40 4.62 -0.42
CA MET A 97 2.69 3.81 -1.44
C MET A 97 2.57 4.57 -2.77
N VAL A 98 2.22 5.86 -2.72
CA VAL A 98 2.15 6.73 -3.91
C VAL A 98 3.53 6.89 -4.55
N ALA A 99 4.57 7.16 -3.77
CA ALA A 99 5.94 7.28 -4.27
C ALA A 99 6.42 5.99 -4.93
N ALA A 100 6.16 4.82 -4.35
CA ALA A 100 6.45 3.53 -4.97
C ALA A 100 5.69 3.32 -6.29
N ALA A 101 4.42 3.73 -6.35
CA ALA A 101 3.64 3.69 -7.58
C ALA A 101 4.26 4.57 -8.68
N LEU A 102 4.72 5.77 -8.33
CA LEU A 102 5.42 6.66 -9.25
C LEU A 102 6.76 6.07 -9.72
N VAL A 103 7.55 5.50 -8.81
CA VAL A 103 8.78 4.79 -9.16
C VAL A 103 8.49 3.65 -10.14
N LEU A 104 7.43 2.88 -9.93
CA LEU A 104 7.05 1.79 -10.83
C LEU A 104 6.72 2.27 -12.26
N LEU A 105 6.16 3.48 -12.42
CA LEU A 105 5.93 4.06 -13.75
C LEU A 105 7.23 4.28 -14.53
N THR A 106 8.34 4.53 -13.83
CA THR A 106 9.66 4.71 -14.47
C THR A 106 10.23 3.41 -15.05
N THR A 107 9.73 2.25 -14.63
CA THR A 107 10.15 0.93 -15.11
C THR A 107 9.55 0.57 -16.48
N GLY A 108 8.58 1.35 -16.99
CA GLY A 108 8.08 1.27 -18.36
C GLY A 108 6.56 1.14 -18.50
N ALA A 109 6.06 1.42 -19.72
CA ALA A 109 4.64 1.57 -20.01
C ALA A 109 3.78 0.34 -19.65
N LYS A 110 4.34 -0.87 -19.70
CA LYS A 110 3.65 -2.11 -19.30
C LYS A 110 3.22 -2.13 -17.83
N TYR A 111 3.81 -1.30 -16.97
CA TYR A 111 3.48 -1.23 -15.54
C TYR A 111 2.46 -0.15 -15.17
N VAL A 112 1.98 0.67 -16.12
CA VAL A 112 1.02 1.75 -15.85
C VAL A 112 -0.22 1.24 -15.11
N ARG A 113 -0.76 0.10 -15.52
CA ARG A 113 -1.92 -0.51 -14.85
C ARG A 113 -1.60 -0.94 -13.41
N ALA A 114 -0.44 -1.54 -13.18
CA ALA A 114 -0.04 -1.97 -11.84
C ALA A 114 0.18 -0.77 -10.92
N ALA A 115 0.85 0.27 -11.41
CA ALA A 115 1.05 1.53 -10.70
C ALA A 115 -0.29 2.21 -10.36
N ALA A 116 -1.23 2.25 -11.29
CA ALA A 116 -2.56 2.82 -11.04
C ALA A 116 -3.32 2.03 -9.96
N ILE A 117 -3.29 0.69 -10.00
CA ILE A 117 -3.96 -0.16 -9.00
C ILE A 117 -3.41 0.14 -7.61
N GLN A 118 -2.08 0.10 -7.41
CA GLN A 118 -1.50 0.27 -6.08
C GLN A 118 -1.50 1.74 -5.60
N GLY A 119 -1.45 2.71 -6.52
CA GLY A 119 -1.28 4.13 -6.19
C GLY A 119 -2.55 4.95 -6.06
N THR A 120 -3.68 4.55 -6.66
CA THR A 120 -4.88 5.41 -6.73
C THR A 120 -5.54 5.61 -5.37
N LEU A 121 -5.86 4.52 -4.67
CA LEU A 121 -6.46 4.59 -3.33
C LEU A 121 -5.61 5.38 -2.33
N PRO A 122 -4.28 5.12 -2.20
CA PRO A 122 -3.46 5.89 -1.29
C PRO A 122 -3.31 7.36 -1.72
N LEU A 123 -3.29 7.67 -3.03
CA LEU A 123 -3.26 9.06 -3.48
C LEU A 123 -4.51 9.83 -3.04
N ILE A 124 -5.70 9.25 -3.25
CA ILE A 124 -6.96 9.88 -2.83
C ILE A 124 -6.98 10.05 -1.31
N GLY A 125 -6.63 9.00 -0.55
CA GLY A 125 -6.56 9.07 0.91
C GLY A 125 -5.59 10.15 1.39
N PHE A 126 -4.38 10.19 0.81
CA PHE A 126 -3.35 11.17 1.14
C PHE A 126 -3.84 12.61 0.94
N VAL A 127 -4.40 12.91 -0.24
CA VAL A 127 -4.91 14.25 -0.55
C VAL A 127 -6.06 14.64 0.39
N LEU A 128 -7.00 13.73 0.65
CA LEU A 128 -8.11 14.02 1.57
C LEU A 128 -7.63 14.27 3.01
N PHE A 129 -6.61 13.57 3.47
CA PHE A 129 -6.03 13.78 4.80
C PHE A 129 -5.33 15.13 4.98
N LEU A 130 -4.93 15.80 3.90
CA LEU A 130 -4.41 17.18 3.97
C LEU A 130 -5.51 18.20 4.34
N PHE A 131 -6.78 17.82 4.26
CA PHE A 131 -7.94 18.67 4.52
C PHE A 131 -8.89 18.07 5.58
N ALA A 132 -8.46 17.03 6.29
CA ALA A 132 -9.28 16.23 7.22
C ALA A 132 -9.12 16.63 8.70
#